data_AF-A0A0H3J7B5-F1
#
_entry.id   AF-A0A0H3J7B5-F1
#
_cell.length_a   1.000
_cell.length_b   1.000
_cell.length_c   1.000
_cell.angle_alpha   90.00
_cell.angle_beta   90.00
_cell.angle_gamma   90.00
#
_symmetry.space_group_name_H-M   'P 1'
#
loop_
_entity.id
_entity.type
_entity.pdbx_description
1 polymer ?
#
loop_
_entity_poly.entity_id
_entity_poly.type
_entity_poly.pdbx_seq_one_letter_code
_entity_poly.pdbx_strand_id
1 'polypeptide(L)'
;MRLGNYMYSLLNANMDLNYKRQSLIQSSVKAINKNLNKRLSTNIINDISFDSGKQLIANSQLLASITKVKEQDVKPLIADNNVLDFVEGDYYKVQTGSGITAILTSGVDGTVYMPYDKLNLGEDFSLAPSDYREIGKVEKLFTYLSTDKTGYCAYSNYSKTEIKQMLGNVGIKPGWFEIKNDGKSNKFYMLDNGIIYPEYQVEDQRGGFNQRNWFKDGYTENSSFIVDGKEYKLDENGHLNIPEGTACVMENIKMIK
;
A
#
# COMPACT_ATOMS: atom_id res chain seq x y z
N MET A 1 20.27 -35.56 -10.10
CA MET A 1 20.90 -34.26 -9.74
C MET A 1 19.85 -33.15 -9.93
N ARG A 2 19.03 -32.82 -8.92
CA ARG A 2 18.05 -31.69 -9.01
C ARG A 2 17.38 -31.28 -7.68
N LEU A 3 17.67 -31.95 -6.55
CA LEU A 3 17.20 -31.53 -5.22
C LEU A 3 18.14 -30.54 -4.53
N GLY A 4 19.45 -30.64 -4.75
CA GLY A 4 20.46 -29.80 -4.09
C GLY A 4 20.35 -28.32 -4.43
N ASN A 5 20.06 -27.98 -5.70
CA ASN A 5 19.99 -26.58 -6.16
C ASN A 5 18.75 -25.86 -5.61
N TYR A 6 17.63 -26.57 -5.44
CA TYR A 6 16.38 -26.01 -4.90
C TYR A 6 16.48 -25.77 -3.40
N MET A 7 17.14 -26.68 -2.68
CA MET A 7 17.44 -26.49 -1.26
C MET A 7 18.43 -25.34 -1.03
N TYR A 8 19.44 -25.19 -1.91
CA TYR A 8 20.37 -24.06 -1.86
C TYR A 8 19.68 -22.71 -2.13
N SER A 9 18.75 -22.64 -3.10
CA SER A 9 18.01 -21.40 -3.38
C SER A 9 17.06 -21.02 -2.24
N LEU A 10 16.40 -22.01 -1.62
CA LEU A 10 15.54 -21.78 -0.45
C LEU A 10 16.35 -21.37 0.79
N LEU A 11 17.54 -21.93 0.99
CA LEU A 11 18.44 -21.53 2.07
C LEU A 11 18.94 -20.09 1.87
N ASN A 12 19.33 -19.70 0.66
CA ASN A 12 19.75 -18.33 0.37
C ASN A 12 18.60 -17.32 0.53
N ALA A 13 17.40 -17.65 0.04
CA ALA A 13 16.22 -16.78 0.23
C ALA A 13 15.87 -16.59 1.71
N ASN A 14 15.99 -17.65 2.52
CA ASN A 14 15.80 -17.56 3.97
C ASN A 14 16.92 -16.79 4.67
N MET A 15 18.17 -16.89 4.21
CA MET A 15 19.27 -16.07 4.74
C MET A 15 19.09 -14.59 4.42
N ASP A 16 18.68 -14.23 3.20
CA ASP A 16 18.36 -12.84 2.83
C ASP A 16 17.17 -12.30 3.61
N LEU A 17 16.10 -13.10 3.79
CA LEU A 17 14.97 -12.75 4.65
C LEU A 17 15.42 -12.53 6.11
N ASN A 18 16.33 -13.36 6.62
CA ASN A 18 16.89 -13.21 7.96
C ASN A 18 17.78 -11.97 8.08
N TYR A 19 18.61 -11.65 7.08
CA TYR A 19 19.41 -10.42 7.06
C TYR A 19 18.52 -9.17 6.99
N LYS A 20 17.47 -9.18 6.17
CA LYS A 20 16.48 -8.10 6.07
C LYS A 20 15.65 -7.95 7.35
N ARG A 21 15.27 -9.07 7.99
CA ARG A 21 14.70 -9.05 9.33
C ARG A 21 15.68 -8.48 10.35
N GLN A 22 16.96 -8.81 10.24
CA GLN A 22 17.99 -8.33 11.16
C GLN A 22 18.24 -6.82 11.01
N SER A 23 18.20 -6.27 9.79
CA SER A 23 18.29 -4.82 9.56
C SER A 23 17.03 -4.08 10.05
N LEU A 24 15.84 -4.65 9.86
CA LEU A 24 14.58 -4.16 10.42
C LEU A 24 14.54 -4.24 11.95
N ILE A 25 15.08 -5.32 12.52
CA ILE A 25 15.25 -5.47 13.96
C ILE A 25 16.28 -4.45 14.44
N GLN A 26 17.37 -4.18 13.72
CA GLN A 26 18.35 -3.17 14.11
C GLN A 26 17.79 -1.75 14.05
N SER A 27 16.99 -1.39 13.03
CA SER A 27 16.32 -0.09 12.97
C SER A 27 15.25 0.05 14.06
N SER A 28 14.47 -1.01 14.29
CA SER A 28 13.49 -1.08 15.37
C SER A 28 14.16 -1.04 16.76
N VAL A 29 15.28 -1.72 16.95
CA VAL A 29 16.07 -1.76 18.19
C VAL A 29 16.77 -0.43 18.42
N LYS A 30 17.27 0.25 17.38
CA LYS A 30 17.77 1.63 17.50
C LYS A 30 16.64 2.59 17.89
N ALA A 31 15.46 2.46 17.30
CA ALA A 31 14.29 3.25 17.68
C ALA A 31 13.80 2.94 19.11
N ILE A 32 13.80 1.67 19.50
CA ILE A 32 13.44 1.21 20.86
C ILE A 32 14.48 1.64 21.89
N ASN A 33 15.78 1.55 21.60
CA ASN A 33 16.85 2.00 22.48
C ASN A 33 16.86 3.52 22.63
N LYS A 34 16.59 4.27 21.55
CA LYS A 34 16.35 5.72 21.63
C LYS A 34 15.14 6.02 22.52
N ASN A 35 14.07 5.23 22.43
CA ASN A 35 12.88 5.34 23.28
C ASN A 35 13.10 4.90 24.74
N LEU A 36 13.95 3.90 25.01
CA LEU A 36 14.26 3.40 26.35
C LEU A 36 15.19 4.35 27.11
N ASN A 37 16.23 4.87 26.45
CA ASN A 37 17.08 5.91 27.04
C ASN A 37 16.27 7.18 27.35
N LYS A 38 15.31 7.53 26.48
CA LYS A 38 14.35 8.62 26.73
C LYS A 38 13.36 8.29 27.85
N ARG A 39 12.85 7.06 27.94
CA ARG A 39 11.94 6.62 29.03
C ARG A 39 12.60 6.60 30.40
N LEU A 40 13.88 6.22 30.47
CA LEU A 40 14.66 6.29 31.70
C LEU A 40 14.97 7.74 32.10
N SER A 41 15.10 8.67 31.15
CA SER A 41 15.17 10.11 31.46
C SER A 41 13.80 10.73 31.79
N THR A 42 12.68 10.19 31.28
CA THR A 42 11.32 10.73 31.50
C THR A 42 10.53 10.08 32.63
N ASN A 43 11.07 9.07 33.33
CA ASN A 43 10.50 8.63 34.61
C ASN A 43 10.68 9.67 35.74
N ILE A 44 11.25 10.83 35.40
CA ILE A 44 11.13 12.07 36.15
C ILE A 44 10.18 12.98 35.35
N ILE A 45 8.94 13.10 35.85
CA ILE A 45 7.90 14.12 35.56
C ILE A 45 6.79 13.74 34.55
N ASN A 46 5.60 13.49 35.11
CA ASN A 46 4.28 13.29 34.49
C ASN A 46 3.63 14.60 33.97
N ASP A 47 4.40 15.58 33.53
CA ASP A 47 3.89 16.80 32.89
C ASP A 47 4.47 16.88 31.48
N ILE A 48 3.61 16.83 30.45
CA ILE A 48 3.95 17.41 29.16
C ILE A 48 4.06 18.91 29.43
N SER A 49 5.28 19.40 29.68
CA SER A 49 5.48 20.83 29.83
C SER A 49 4.97 21.53 28.58
N PHE A 50 4.39 22.72 28.73
CA PHE A 50 3.91 23.53 27.61
C PHE A 50 4.97 23.71 26.51
N ASP A 51 6.24 23.74 26.92
CA ASP A 51 7.39 23.85 26.02
C ASP A 51 7.60 22.59 25.18
N SER A 52 7.40 21.40 25.76
CA SER A 52 7.47 20.14 25.02
C SER A 52 6.34 20.00 23.97
N GLY A 53 5.13 20.45 24.30
CA GLY A 53 4.01 20.49 23.35
C GLY A 53 4.26 21.42 22.17
N LYS A 54 4.78 22.64 22.45
CA LYS A 54 5.20 23.59 21.41
C LYS A 54 6.27 23.02 20.50
N GLN A 55 7.25 22.32 21.06
CA GLN A 55 8.33 21.71 20.27
C GLN A 55 7.81 20.64 19.31
N LEU A 56 6.87 19.79 19.74
CA LEU A 56 6.26 18.78 18.86
C LEU A 56 5.50 19.42 17.68
N ILE A 57 4.77 20.50 17.93
CA ILE A 57 4.07 21.26 16.88
C ILE A 57 5.08 21.87 15.91
N ALA A 58 6.13 22.52 16.43
CA ALA A 58 7.19 23.10 15.63
C ALA A 58 7.90 22.04 14.76
N ASN A 59 8.14 20.84 15.29
CA ASN A 59 8.73 19.72 14.55
C ASN A 59 7.82 19.22 13.42
N SER A 60 6.50 19.13 13.66
CA SER A 60 5.53 18.79 12.61
C SER A 60 5.51 19.84 11.49
N GLN A 61 5.55 21.13 11.85
CA GLN A 61 5.64 22.23 10.90
C GLN A 61 6.97 22.23 10.12
N LEU A 62 8.09 21.95 10.80
CA LEU A 62 9.40 21.79 10.18
C LEU A 62 9.33 20.71 9.09
N LEU A 63 8.76 19.55 9.42
CA LEU A 63 8.62 18.45 8.48
C LEU A 63 7.75 18.82 7.27
N ALA A 64 6.64 19.54 7.50
CA ALA A 64 5.79 20.07 6.44
C ALA A 64 6.52 21.09 5.53
N SER A 65 7.46 21.85 6.09
CA SER A 65 8.22 22.89 5.39
C SER A 65 9.35 22.36 4.49
N ILE A 66 9.75 21.10 4.64
CA ILE A 66 10.85 20.53 3.83
C ILE A 66 10.45 20.51 2.36
N THR A 67 11.21 21.20 1.52
CA THR A 67 11.04 21.20 0.07
C THR A 67 12.17 20.48 -0.66
N LYS A 68 13.29 20.20 0.02
CA LYS A 68 14.45 19.52 -0.56
C LYS A 68 15.06 18.51 0.39
N VAL A 69 15.59 17.41 -0.15
CA VAL A 69 16.38 16.39 0.56
C VAL A 69 17.63 16.11 -0.26
N LYS A 70 18.83 16.34 0.31
CA LYS A 70 20.12 16.17 -0.39
C LYS A 70 20.13 16.80 -1.79
N GLU A 71 19.70 18.06 -1.87
CA GLU A 71 19.59 18.87 -3.10
C GLU A 71 18.47 18.49 -4.08
N GLN A 72 17.79 17.37 -3.87
CA GLN A 72 16.65 16.96 -4.69
C GLN A 72 15.34 17.54 -4.17
N ASP A 73 14.47 17.96 -5.09
CA ASP A 73 13.15 18.48 -4.75
C ASP A 73 12.24 17.37 -4.21
N VAL A 74 11.49 17.69 -3.15
CA VAL A 74 10.43 16.84 -2.63
C VAL A 74 9.16 17.09 -3.42
N LYS A 75 8.75 16.11 -4.21
CA LYS A 75 7.56 16.16 -5.06
C LYS A 75 6.31 15.77 -4.26
N PRO A 76 5.10 16.18 -4.64
CA PRO A 76 3.90 15.61 -4.06
C PRO A 76 3.76 14.14 -4.49
N LEU A 77 3.36 13.25 -3.57
CA LEU A 77 3.01 11.86 -3.90
C LEU A 77 1.60 11.82 -4.48
N ILE A 78 1.49 11.81 -5.81
CA ILE A 78 0.20 11.84 -6.51
C ILE A 78 0.23 10.79 -7.62
N ALA A 79 -0.85 10.03 -7.72
CA ALA A 79 -1.08 9.08 -8.79
C ALA A 79 -1.48 9.82 -10.07
N ASP A 80 -0.88 9.41 -11.19
CA ASP A 80 -1.29 9.82 -12.52
C ASP A 80 -2.07 8.68 -13.18
N ASN A 81 -3.29 8.95 -13.63
CA ASN A 81 -4.18 7.94 -14.23
C ASN A 81 -4.32 6.66 -13.36
N ASN A 82 -4.53 6.83 -12.05
CA ASN A 82 -4.60 5.73 -11.06
C ASN A 82 -3.31 4.88 -10.94
N VAL A 83 -2.18 5.37 -11.45
CA VAL A 83 -0.86 4.75 -11.30
C VAL A 83 -0.03 5.58 -10.33
N LEU A 84 0.44 4.96 -9.25
CA LEU A 84 1.37 5.58 -8.31
C LEU A 84 2.76 4.99 -8.53
N ASP A 85 3.72 5.86 -8.87
CA ASP A 85 5.08 5.44 -9.23
C ASP A 85 6.11 6.00 -8.25
N PHE A 86 6.80 5.08 -7.57
CA PHE A 86 7.93 5.38 -6.71
C PHE A 86 9.22 5.17 -7.50
N VAL A 87 9.84 6.27 -7.90
CA VAL A 87 11.13 6.28 -8.60
C VAL A 87 12.26 6.22 -7.57
N GLU A 88 13.23 5.35 -7.81
CA GLU A 88 14.40 5.24 -6.96
C GLU A 88 15.15 6.58 -6.90
N GLY A 89 15.54 6.98 -5.68
CA GLY A 89 16.23 8.24 -5.43
C GLY A 89 15.29 9.41 -5.17
N ASP A 90 14.07 9.41 -5.69
CA ASP A 90 13.11 10.50 -5.49
C ASP A 90 12.55 10.56 -4.06
N TYR A 91 12.06 11.75 -3.69
CA TYR A 91 11.41 12.02 -2.41
C TYR A 91 10.01 12.58 -2.61
N TYR A 92 9.05 12.05 -1.86
CA TYR A 92 7.64 12.34 -2.04
C TYR A 92 6.98 12.81 -0.76
N LYS A 93 6.19 13.88 -0.82
CA LYS A 93 5.41 14.41 0.29
C LYS A 93 3.96 13.92 0.21
N VAL A 94 3.43 13.42 1.31
CA VAL A 94 2.04 12.96 1.43
C VAL A 94 1.44 13.36 2.78
N GLN A 95 0.13 13.61 2.82
CA GLN A 95 -0.60 13.82 4.06
C GLN A 95 -1.18 12.49 4.57
N THR A 96 -1.00 12.19 5.84
CA THR A 96 -1.66 11.07 6.51
C THR A 96 -3.17 11.35 6.67
N GLY A 97 -3.94 10.34 7.09
CA GLY A 97 -5.36 10.52 7.39
C GLY A 97 -5.64 11.54 8.49
N SER A 98 -4.67 11.79 9.38
CA SER A 98 -4.72 12.79 10.44
C SER A 98 -4.16 14.17 10.06
N GLY A 99 -3.73 14.37 8.81
CA GLY A 99 -3.15 15.64 8.34
C GLY A 99 -1.70 15.87 8.75
N ILE A 100 -0.98 14.82 9.12
CA ILE A 100 0.47 14.88 9.36
C ILE A 100 1.20 14.68 8.04
N THR A 101 2.24 15.47 7.81
CA THR A 101 3.09 15.31 6.63
C THR A 101 4.04 14.14 6.81
N ALA A 102 4.10 13.24 5.82
CA ALA A 102 5.16 12.26 5.66
C ALA A 102 6.00 12.61 4.42
N ILE A 103 7.30 12.33 4.49
CA ILE A 103 8.23 12.38 3.36
C ILE A 103 8.73 10.98 3.13
N LEU A 104 8.34 10.39 2.01
CA LEU A 104 8.59 9.00 1.66
C LEU A 104 9.62 8.91 0.56
N THR A 105 10.35 7.81 0.53
CA THR A 105 11.23 7.44 -0.57
C THR A 105 11.12 5.94 -0.85
N SER A 106 11.52 5.55 -2.06
CA SER A 106 11.67 4.16 -2.43
C SER A 106 12.93 3.57 -1.79
N GLY A 107 12.83 2.34 -1.33
CA GLY A 107 13.94 1.51 -0.90
C GLY A 107 14.00 0.19 -1.65
N VAL A 108 15.05 -0.57 -1.36
CA VAL A 108 15.30 -1.89 -1.94
C VAL A 108 14.08 -2.80 -1.81
N ASP A 109 13.84 -3.60 -2.85
CA ASP A 109 12.75 -4.56 -2.98
C ASP A 109 11.34 -3.96 -3.03
N GLY A 110 11.20 -2.67 -3.31
CA GLY A 110 9.92 -1.99 -3.33
C GLY A 110 9.43 -1.59 -1.93
N THR A 111 10.37 -1.41 -0.99
CA THR A 111 10.03 -0.83 0.32
C THR A 111 9.74 0.65 0.19
N VAL A 112 8.86 1.18 1.03
CA VAL A 112 8.53 2.61 1.11
C VAL A 112 8.69 3.06 2.55
N TYR A 113 9.52 4.08 2.78
CA TYR A 113 9.87 4.51 4.13
C TYR A 113 10.22 5.99 4.19
N MET A 114 10.20 6.55 5.40
CA MET A 114 10.68 7.89 5.68
C MET A 114 12.19 7.90 5.95
N PRO A 115 12.98 8.65 5.17
CA PRO A 115 14.43 8.65 5.29
C PRO A 115 14.93 9.63 6.34
N TYR A 116 14.57 9.43 7.62
CA TYR A 116 14.85 10.37 8.73
C TYR A 116 16.31 10.86 8.81
N ASP A 117 17.26 9.98 8.50
CA ASP A 117 18.70 10.26 8.46
C ASP A 117 19.11 11.25 7.36
N LYS A 118 18.29 11.38 6.30
CA LYS A 118 18.55 12.27 5.16
C LYS A 118 17.81 13.61 5.28
N LEU A 119 16.88 13.76 6.23
CA LEU A 119 16.01 14.93 6.35
C LEU A 119 16.64 16.11 7.14
N ASN A 120 17.84 15.97 7.68
CA ASN A 120 18.55 17.02 8.45
C ASN A 120 17.70 17.64 9.59
N LEU A 121 16.91 16.83 10.28
CA LEU A 121 15.91 17.30 11.24
C LEU A 121 16.49 17.79 12.59
N GLY A 122 17.79 17.64 12.82
CA GLY A 122 18.44 17.93 14.10
C GLY A 122 18.31 16.79 15.11
N GLU A 123 19.21 16.77 16.11
CA GLU A 123 19.30 15.66 17.08
C GLU A 123 18.06 15.55 17.99
N ASP A 124 17.46 16.69 18.33
CA ASP A 124 16.30 16.81 19.21
C ASP A 124 14.95 16.64 18.50
N PHE A 125 14.96 16.30 17.20
CA PHE A 125 13.73 16.09 16.48
C PHE A 125 12.92 14.93 17.06
N SER A 126 11.65 15.20 17.33
CA SER A 126 10.67 14.21 17.72
C SER A 126 9.28 14.65 17.28
N LEU A 127 8.49 13.70 16.79
CA LEU A 127 7.06 13.87 16.63
C LEU A 127 6.31 13.28 17.81
N ALA A 128 5.00 13.54 17.89
CA ALA A 128 4.14 12.86 18.84
C ALA A 128 4.07 11.35 18.49
N PRO A 129 3.89 10.45 19.48
CA PRO A 129 3.74 9.02 19.20
C PRO A 129 2.57 8.67 18.25
N SER A 130 1.52 9.49 18.24
CA SER A 130 0.41 9.40 17.28
C SER A 130 0.87 9.66 15.84
N ASP A 131 1.71 10.68 15.65
CA ASP A 131 2.15 11.12 14.33
C ASP A 131 3.08 10.08 13.70
N TYR A 132 4.00 9.52 14.49
CA TYR A 132 4.81 8.39 14.06
C TYR A 132 3.97 7.18 13.66
N ARG A 133 2.88 6.93 14.37
CA ARG A 133 1.97 5.82 14.04
C ARG A 133 1.28 6.06 12.70
N GLU A 134 0.80 7.27 12.47
CA GLU A 134 0.11 7.64 11.23
C GLU A 134 1.05 7.64 10.02
N ILE A 135 2.28 8.15 10.16
CA ILE A 135 3.33 8.03 9.13
C ILE A 135 3.62 6.55 8.85
N GLY A 136 3.81 5.75 9.90
CA GLY A 136 4.10 4.32 9.78
C GLY A 136 2.97 3.51 9.14
N LYS A 137 1.71 3.96 9.18
CA LYS A 137 0.62 3.33 8.43
C LYS A 137 0.79 3.52 6.93
N VAL A 138 1.10 4.74 6.51
CA VAL A 138 1.27 5.10 5.10
C VAL A 138 2.48 4.37 4.51
N GLU A 139 3.62 4.36 5.22
CA GLU A 139 4.82 3.61 4.83
C GLU A 139 4.52 2.12 4.60
N LYS A 140 3.84 1.49 5.57
CA LYS A 140 3.51 0.06 5.51
C LYS A 140 2.50 -0.25 4.42
N LEU A 141 1.46 0.57 4.25
CA LEU A 141 0.48 0.34 3.18
C LEU A 141 1.17 0.32 1.82
N PHE A 142 1.96 1.35 1.50
CA PHE A 142 2.62 1.40 0.19
C PHE A 142 3.72 0.36 0.04
N THR A 143 4.43 0.00 1.12
CA THR A 143 5.33 -1.16 1.10
C THR A 143 4.58 -2.45 0.80
N TYR A 144 3.45 -2.72 1.48
CA TYR A 144 2.66 -3.92 1.25
C TYR A 144 2.15 -3.97 -0.19
N LEU A 145 1.56 -2.91 -0.70
CA LEU A 145 1.05 -2.90 -2.08
C LEU A 145 2.16 -2.94 -3.13
N SER A 146 3.37 -2.46 -2.83
CA SER A 146 4.55 -2.55 -3.71
C SER A 146 5.19 -3.95 -3.72
N THR A 147 5.19 -4.64 -2.58
CA THR A 147 5.92 -5.91 -2.40
C THR A 147 5.06 -7.16 -2.47
N ASP A 148 3.78 -7.06 -2.12
CA ASP A 148 2.83 -8.17 -2.04
C ASP A 148 1.74 -8.04 -3.11
N LYS A 149 1.89 -8.83 -4.17
CA LYS A 149 0.94 -8.92 -5.30
C LYS A 149 -0.45 -9.40 -4.91
N THR A 150 -0.61 -10.03 -3.75
CA THR A 150 -1.91 -10.55 -3.30
C THR A 150 -2.74 -9.49 -2.57
N GLY A 151 -2.09 -8.41 -2.11
CA GLY A 151 -2.71 -7.41 -1.23
C GLY A 151 -3.01 -7.92 0.18
N TYR A 152 -2.62 -9.16 0.52
CA TYR A 152 -2.84 -9.80 1.82
C TYR A 152 -2.38 -8.93 2.97
N CYS A 153 -1.16 -8.43 2.91
CA CYS A 153 -0.61 -7.61 3.99
C CYS A 153 -1.39 -6.30 4.18
N ALA A 154 -1.94 -5.72 3.11
CA ALA A 154 -2.75 -4.50 3.21
C ALA A 154 -4.10 -4.78 3.89
N TYR A 155 -4.90 -5.73 3.40
CA TYR A 155 -6.24 -5.97 3.95
C TYR A 155 -6.24 -6.64 5.32
N SER A 156 -5.17 -7.37 5.68
CA SER A 156 -5.05 -7.98 7.02
C SER A 156 -4.68 -6.99 8.12
N ASN A 157 -4.08 -5.84 7.77
CA ASN A 157 -3.61 -4.84 8.73
C ASN A 157 -4.47 -3.58 8.78
N TYR A 158 -5.27 -3.31 7.74
CA TYR A 158 -6.04 -2.08 7.61
C TYR A 158 -7.48 -2.36 7.22
N SER A 159 -8.40 -1.57 7.74
CA SER A 159 -9.80 -1.62 7.30
C SER A 159 -9.95 -1.12 5.85
N LYS A 160 -10.99 -1.58 5.15
CA LYS A 160 -11.32 -1.10 3.79
C LYS A 160 -11.45 0.44 3.71
N THR A 161 -11.96 1.07 4.76
CA THR A 161 -12.08 2.53 4.85
C THR A 161 -10.71 3.20 4.96
N GLU A 162 -9.81 2.66 5.79
CA GLU A 162 -8.44 3.19 5.92
C GLU A 162 -7.64 3.00 4.63
N ILE A 163 -7.74 1.85 3.97
CA ILE A 163 -7.11 1.59 2.67
C ILE A 163 -7.61 2.62 1.65
N LYS A 164 -8.93 2.76 1.51
CA LYS A 164 -9.53 3.74 0.59
C LYS A 164 -9.09 5.16 0.89
N GLN A 165 -9.02 5.55 2.16
CA GLN A 165 -8.59 6.89 2.56
C GLN A 165 -7.12 7.13 2.20
N MET A 166 -6.22 6.22 2.56
CA MET A 166 -4.78 6.37 2.29
C MET A 166 -4.47 6.36 0.79
N LEU A 167 -5.14 5.51 0.00
CA LEU A 167 -5.05 5.52 -1.46
C LEU A 167 -5.64 6.82 -2.06
N GLY A 168 -6.77 7.27 -1.52
CA GLY A 168 -7.39 8.54 -1.92
C GLY A 168 -6.52 9.77 -1.66
N ASN A 169 -5.74 9.78 -0.57
CA ASN A 169 -4.82 10.87 -0.24
C ASN A 169 -3.71 11.06 -1.28
N VAL A 170 -3.41 10.04 -2.08
CA VAL A 170 -2.46 10.10 -3.19
C VAL A 170 -3.16 10.11 -4.55
N GLY A 171 -4.48 10.35 -4.59
CA GLY A 171 -5.23 10.49 -5.84
C GLY A 171 -5.70 9.19 -6.49
N ILE A 172 -5.49 8.02 -5.87
CA ILE A 172 -6.03 6.75 -6.37
C ILE A 172 -7.55 6.69 -6.10
N LYS A 173 -8.31 6.36 -7.14
CA LYS A 173 -9.76 6.23 -7.10
C LYS A 173 -10.20 4.77 -7.26
N PRO A 174 -11.44 4.41 -6.87
CA PRO A 174 -12.02 3.11 -7.20
C PRO A 174 -11.89 2.78 -8.70
N GLY A 175 -11.75 1.50 -9.02
CA GLY A 175 -11.36 0.99 -10.32
C GLY A 175 -9.97 0.35 -10.31
N TRP A 176 -9.44 0.08 -11.50
CA TRP A 176 -8.08 -0.40 -11.67
C TRP A 176 -7.08 0.65 -11.21
N PHE A 177 -6.08 0.23 -10.44
CA PHE A 177 -4.95 1.04 -10.02
C PHE A 177 -3.67 0.20 -10.00
N GLU A 178 -2.54 0.88 -10.06
CA GLU A 178 -1.23 0.24 -10.15
C GLU A 178 -0.25 0.93 -9.21
N ILE A 179 0.55 0.14 -8.50
CA ILE A 179 1.67 0.61 -7.69
C ILE A 179 2.96 0.13 -8.36
N LYS A 180 3.79 1.08 -8.77
CA LYS A 180 5.11 0.84 -9.35
C LYS A 180 6.17 1.24 -8.33
N ASN A 181 7.14 0.36 -8.10
CA ASN A 181 8.24 0.61 -7.18
C ASN A 181 9.40 -0.37 -7.45
N ASP A 182 10.63 0.12 -7.51
CA ASP A 182 11.84 -0.71 -7.68
C ASP A 182 11.73 -1.69 -8.88
N GLY A 183 11.26 -1.18 -10.02
CA GLY A 183 11.04 -1.98 -11.24
C GLY A 183 9.90 -3.02 -11.15
N LYS A 184 9.23 -3.14 -10.01
CA LYS A 184 8.03 -3.98 -9.83
C LYS A 184 6.79 -3.17 -10.15
N SER A 185 5.79 -3.88 -10.66
CA SER A 185 4.44 -3.35 -10.91
C SER A 185 3.44 -4.35 -10.34
N ASN A 186 2.59 -3.85 -9.44
CA ASN A 186 1.48 -4.60 -8.88
C ASN A 186 0.18 -3.86 -9.20
N LYS A 187 -0.74 -4.58 -9.83
CA LYS A 187 -2.02 -4.06 -10.28
C LYS A 187 -3.16 -4.66 -9.49
N PHE A 188 -4.12 -3.81 -9.15
CA PHE A 188 -5.23 -4.14 -8.27
C PHE A 188 -6.50 -3.46 -8.77
N TYR A 189 -7.66 -4.02 -8.42
CA TYR A 189 -8.96 -3.39 -8.62
C TYR A 189 -9.58 -3.02 -7.28
N MET A 190 -9.91 -1.73 -7.08
CA MET A 190 -10.54 -1.24 -5.85
C MET A 190 -12.03 -0.99 -6.05
N LEU A 191 -12.87 -1.56 -5.18
CA LEU A 191 -14.29 -1.25 -5.09
C LEU A 191 -14.55 0.11 -4.43
N ASP A 192 -15.74 0.66 -4.65
CA ASP A 192 -16.18 1.92 -4.02
C ASP A 192 -16.16 1.86 -2.49
N ASN A 193 -16.25 0.68 -1.89
CA ASN A 193 -16.19 0.50 -0.44
C ASN A 193 -14.76 0.32 0.11
N GLY A 194 -13.73 0.34 -0.75
CA GLY A 194 -12.32 0.22 -0.38
C GLY A 194 -11.75 -1.20 -0.35
N ILE A 195 -12.55 -2.23 -0.70
CA ILE A 195 -12.01 -3.58 -0.91
C ILE A 195 -11.11 -3.55 -2.15
N ILE A 196 -9.93 -4.15 -2.05
CA ILE A 196 -9.01 -4.31 -3.17
C ILE A 196 -8.93 -5.79 -3.56
N TYR A 197 -8.87 -6.03 -4.86
CA TYR A 197 -8.67 -7.33 -5.46
C TYR A 197 -7.35 -7.33 -6.22
N PRO A 198 -6.46 -8.31 -6.04
CA PRO A 198 -5.30 -8.47 -6.89
C PRO A 198 -5.72 -8.87 -8.31
N GLU A 199 -4.98 -8.42 -9.33
CA GLU A 199 -5.33 -8.63 -10.74
C GLU A 199 -5.65 -10.09 -11.07
N TYR A 200 -4.83 -11.05 -10.59
CA TYR A 200 -5.06 -12.47 -10.86
C TYR A 200 -6.43 -12.95 -10.36
N GLN A 201 -6.91 -12.43 -9.22
CA GLN A 201 -8.20 -12.86 -8.65
C GLN A 201 -9.38 -12.28 -9.44
N VAL A 202 -9.22 -11.08 -10.01
CA VAL A 202 -10.23 -10.49 -10.90
C VAL A 202 -10.31 -11.29 -12.20
N GLU A 203 -9.15 -11.67 -12.76
CA GLU A 203 -9.07 -12.47 -13.99
C GLU A 203 -9.57 -13.91 -13.77
N ASP A 204 -9.27 -14.55 -12.64
CA ASP A 204 -9.77 -15.88 -12.29
C ASP A 204 -11.30 -15.88 -12.18
N GLN A 205 -11.88 -14.85 -11.54
CA GLN A 205 -13.34 -14.70 -11.48
C GLN A 205 -13.93 -14.51 -12.88
N ARG A 206 -13.34 -13.64 -13.71
CA ARG A 206 -13.77 -13.47 -15.11
C ARG A 206 -13.74 -14.79 -15.88
N GLY A 207 -12.66 -15.54 -15.75
CA GLY A 207 -12.50 -16.87 -16.36
C GLY A 207 -13.59 -17.84 -15.91
N GLY A 208 -13.90 -17.86 -14.62
CA GLY A 208 -15.00 -18.66 -14.06
C GLY A 208 -16.38 -18.28 -14.63
N PHE A 209 -16.66 -17.00 -14.80
CA PHE A 209 -17.91 -16.52 -15.40
C PHE A 209 -18.07 -16.95 -16.86
N ASN A 210 -16.99 -16.89 -17.64
CA ASN A 210 -17.00 -17.30 -19.04
C ASN A 210 -17.09 -18.83 -19.21
N GLN A 211 -16.44 -19.61 -18.33
CA GLN A 211 -16.46 -21.08 -18.39
C GLN A 211 -17.81 -21.69 -17.96
N ARG A 212 -18.62 -20.94 -17.21
CA ARG A 212 -19.92 -21.43 -16.71
C ARG A 212 -20.96 -21.46 -17.82
N ASN A 213 -21.66 -22.59 -17.95
CA ASN A 213 -22.85 -22.69 -18.79
C ASN A 213 -24.08 -22.25 -17.98
N TRP A 214 -24.54 -21.04 -18.22
CA TRP A 214 -25.62 -20.39 -17.47
C TRP A 214 -27.01 -20.94 -17.82
N PHE A 215 -27.19 -21.60 -18.97
CA PHE A 215 -28.44 -22.29 -19.28
C PHE A 215 -28.73 -23.42 -18.27
N LYS A 216 -27.67 -24.08 -17.77
CA LYS A 216 -27.81 -25.11 -16.72
C LYS A 216 -28.29 -24.54 -15.38
N ASP A 217 -28.17 -23.24 -15.17
CA ASP A 217 -28.65 -22.52 -13.98
C ASP A 217 -30.00 -21.80 -14.20
N GLY A 218 -30.65 -22.08 -15.32
CA GLY A 218 -31.95 -21.53 -15.67
C GLY A 218 -31.92 -20.06 -16.07
N TYR A 219 -30.83 -19.61 -16.70
CA TYR A 219 -30.79 -18.38 -17.50
C TYR A 219 -31.12 -18.70 -18.95
N THR A 220 -31.44 -17.69 -19.74
CA THR A 220 -31.82 -17.82 -21.16
C THR A 220 -31.06 -16.80 -22.01
N GLU A 221 -31.19 -16.89 -23.34
CA GLU A 221 -30.65 -15.89 -24.28
C GLU A 221 -31.14 -14.45 -23.99
N ASN A 222 -32.30 -14.30 -23.36
CA ASN A 222 -32.88 -13.01 -23.00
C ASN A 222 -32.30 -12.45 -21.69
N SER A 223 -31.66 -13.30 -20.89
CA SER A 223 -31.00 -12.88 -19.65
C SER A 223 -29.89 -11.87 -19.92
N SER A 224 -29.57 -11.07 -18.92
CA SER A 224 -28.59 -9.98 -19.03
C SER A 224 -27.63 -10.00 -17.84
N PHE A 225 -26.34 -9.84 -18.14
CA PHE A 225 -25.28 -9.76 -17.16
C PHE A 225 -24.62 -8.39 -17.26
N ILE A 226 -24.79 -7.55 -16.25
CA ILE A 226 -24.11 -6.26 -16.17
C ILE A 226 -22.83 -6.46 -15.39
N VAL A 227 -21.69 -6.37 -16.06
CA VAL A 227 -20.34 -6.52 -15.49
C VAL A 227 -19.59 -5.22 -15.72
N ASP A 228 -19.14 -4.58 -14.64
CA ASP A 228 -18.42 -3.29 -14.70
C ASP A 228 -19.19 -2.23 -15.52
N GLY A 229 -20.52 -2.20 -15.35
CA GLY A 229 -21.42 -1.27 -16.04
C GLY A 229 -21.71 -1.60 -17.51
N LYS A 230 -21.13 -2.67 -18.07
CA LYS A 230 -21.39 -3.12 -19.44
C LYS A 230 -22.31 -4.34 -19.44
N GLU A 231 -23.29 -4.34 -20.33
CA GLU A 231 -24.19 -5.47 -20.53
C GLU A 231 -23.53 -6.54 -21.42
N TYR A 232 -23.64 -7.79 -20.98
CA TYR A 232 -23.23 -8.99 -21.69
C TYR A 232 -24.42 -9.95 -21.81
N LYS A 233 -24.54 -10.56 -22.98
CA LYS A 233 -25.53 -11.61 -23.27
C LYS A 233 -24.85 -12.97 -23.32
N LEU A 234 -25.65 -14.01 -23.08
CA LEU A 234 -25.23 -15.38 -23.28
C LEU A 234 -25.13 -15.67 -24.78
N ASP A 235 -24.12 -16.44 -25.17
CA ASP A 235 -24.06 -17.01 -26.51
C ASP A 235 -25.02 -18.21 -26.66
N GLU A 236 -25.06 -18.78 -27.86
CA GLU A 236 -25.90 -19.94 -28.21
C GLU A 236 -25.63 -21.18 -27.34
N ASN A 237 -24.47 -21.25 -26.68
CA ASN A 237 -24.09 -22.36 -25.80
C ASN A 237 -24.33 -22.04 -24.32
N GLY A 238 -24.84 -20.85 -24.00
CA GLY A 238 -25.14 -20.40 -22.65
C GLY A 238 -23.93 -19.84 -21.90
N HIS A 239 -22.90 -19.37 -22.61
CA HIS A 239 -21.68 -18.83 -22.02
C HIS A 239 -21.57 -17.31 -22.17
N LEU A 240 -20.80 -16.69 -21.26
CA LEU A 240 -20.42 -15.29 -21.36
C LEU A 240 -19.08 -15.16 -22.08
N ASN A 241 -18.90 -14.07 -22.81
CA ASN A 241 -17.68 -13.73 -23.53
C ASN A 241 -17.08 -12.42 -23.00
N ILE A 242 -16.84 -12.36 -21.69
CA ILE A 242 -16.29 -11.16 -21.03
C ILE A 242 -14.79 -11.03 -21.38
N PRO A 243 -14.35 -9.89 -21.96
CA PRO A 243 -12.97 -9.71 -22.38
C PRO A 243 -12.01 -9.53 -21.20
N GLU A 244 -10.75 -9.92 -21.40
CA GLU A 244 -9.64 -9.72 -20.45
C GLU A 244 -9.51 -8.26 -20.02
N GLY A 245 -9.15 -8.03 -18.76
CA GLY A 245 -9.06 -6.70 -18.16
C GLY A 245 -10.40 -6.11 -17.72
N THR A 246 -11.53 -6.76 -18.02
CA THR A 246 -12.83 -6.36 -17.46
C THR A 246 -12.88 -6.72 -15.98
N ALA A 247 -13.24 -5.75 -15.14
CA ALA A 247 -13.33 -5.96 -13.70
C ALA A 247 -14.53 -6.84 -13.31
N CYS A 248 -14.33 -8.15 -13.36
CA CYS A 248 -15.34 -9.15 -13.07
C CYS A 248 -15.19 -9.61 -11.62
N VAL A 249 -15.73 -8.84 -10.68
CA VAL A 249 -15.82 -9.22 -9.26
C VAL A 249 -17.28 -9.32 -8.85
N MET A 250 -17.62 -10.33 -8.05
CA MET A 250 -19.02 -10.65 -7.68
C MET A 250 -19.83 -9.44 -7.21
N GLU A 251 -19.22 -8.53 -6.46
CA GLU A 251 -19.88 -7.32 -5.96
C GLU A 251 -20.30 -6.33 -7.05
N ASN A 252 -19.67 -6.38 -8.22
CA ASN A 252 -19.91 -5.48 -9.36
C ASN A 252 -20.72 -6.13 -10.49
N ILE A 253 -21.31 -7.31 -10.24
CA ILE A 253 -22.07 -8.05 -11.22
C ILE A 253 -23.55 -8.03 -10.87
N LYS A 254 -24.39 -7.68 -11.86
CA LYS A 254 -25.85 -7.85 -11.77
C LYS A 254 -26.31 -8.85 -12.80
N MET A 255 -27.04 -9.87 -12.35
CA MET A 255 -27.60 -10.90 -13.20
C MET A 255 -29.12 -10.73 -13.25
N ILE A 256 -29.66 -10.62 -14.45
CA ILE A 256 -31.08 -10.44 -14.72
C ILE A 256 -31.53 -11.64 -15.54
N LYS A 257 -32.50 -12.38 -15.02
CA LYS A 257 -33.04 -13.58 -15.68
C LYS A 257 -33.97 -13.21 -16.82
#